data_AF-A0A1I1N040-F1
#
_entry.id   AF-A0A1I1N040-F1
#
_cell.length_a   1.000
_cell.length_b   1.000
_cell.length_c   1.000
_cell.angle_alpha   90.00
_cell.angle_beta   90.00
_cell.angle_gamma   90.00
#
_symmetry.space_group_name_H-M   'P 1'
#
loop_
_entity.id
_entity.type
_entity.pdbx_description
1 polymer ?
#
loop_
_entity_poly.entity_id
_entity_poly.type
_entity_poly.pdbx_seq_one_letter_code
_entity_poly.pdbx_strand_id
1 'polypeptide(L)'
;MEAVYQGAESILRYIVEFSTLLLELFGICILVFTAVKSFIFWLKKDDSIRLQLAQGIALALEFKLGGEVLRTVVVREWAELGILGAIIALRATLTFLIHWEIKNEEKALAPKLDEKK
;
A
#
# COMPACT_ATOMS: atom_id res chain seq x y z
N MET A 1 -25.96 22.08 -5.97
CA MET A 1 -25.25 20.84 -5.57
C MET A 1 -23.75 20.97 -5.79
N GLU A 2 -23.29 21.49 -6.94
CA GLU A 2 -21.85 21.65 -7.26
C GLU A 2 -21.04 22.43 -6.22
N ALA A 3 -21.56 23.54 -5.67
CA ALA A 3 -20.87 24.33 -4.64
C ALA A 3 -20.64 23.56 -3.32
N VAL A 4 -21.53 22.61 -2.98
CA VAL A 4 -21.40 21.78 -1.77
C VAL A 4 -20.32 20.72 -1.97
N TYR A 5 -20.22 20.14 -3.17
CA TYR A 5 -19.17 19.18 -3.52
C TYR A 5 -17.78 19.85 -3.54
N GLN A 6 -17.66 21.05 -4.10
CA GLN A 6 -16.39 21.80 -4.12
C GLN A 6 -15.91 22.19 -2.72
N GLY A 7 -16.84 22.57 -1.84
CA GLY A 7 -16.52 22.84 -0.43
C GLY A 7 -16.01 21.59 0.30
N ALA A 8 -16.68 20.45 0.12
CA ALA A 8 -16.27 19.18 0.74
C ALA A 8 -14.91 18.68 0.24
N GLU A 9 -14.62 18.80 -1.07
CA GLU A 9 -13.33 18.42 -1.64
C GLU A 9 -12.19 19.28 -1.10
N SER A 10 -12.40 20.60 -1.01
CA SER A 10 -11.40 21.52 -0.46
C SER A 10 -11.09 21.19 1.00
N ILE A 11 -12.11 20.91 1.81
CA ILE A 11 -11.95 20.51 3.21
C ILE A 11 -11.15 19.20 3.32
N LEU A 12 -11.45 18.20 2.49
CA LEU A 12 -10.73 16.93 2.47
C LEU A 12 -9.26 17.10 2.07
N ARG A 13 -8.97 17.91 1.04
CA ARG A 13 -7.58 18.21 0.62
C ARG A 13 -6.79 18.84 1.76
N TYR A 14 -7.36 19.83 2.46
CA TYR A 14 -6.70 20.46 3.61
C TYR A 14 -6.46 19.48 4.75
N ILE A 15 -7.44 18.63 5.09
CA ILE A 15 -7.29 17.64 6.16
C ILE A 15 -6.15 16.67 5.83
N VAL A 16 -6.04 16.24 4.57
CA VAL A 16 -5.03 15.26 4.17
C VAL A 16 -3.65 15.88 4.04
N GLU A 17 -3.52 17.06 3.45
CA GLU A 17 -2.22 17.78 3.45
C GLU A 17 -1.72 18.00 4.87
N PHE A 18 -2.62 18.40 5.78
CA PHE A 18 -2.28 18.56 7.19
C PHE A 18 -1.88 17.24 7.85
N SER A 19 -2.62 16.16 7.58
CA SER A 19 -2.34 14.83 8.13
C SER A 19 -1.02 14.25 7.61
N THR A 20 -0.74 14.38 6.30
CA THR A 20 0.54 13.97 5.69
C THR A 20 1.70 14.74 6.32
N LEU A 21 1.56 16.04 6.49
CA LEU A 21 2.58 16.88 7.12
C LEU A 21 2.85 16.47 8.58
N LEU A 22 1.82 16.12 9.34
CA LEU A 22 1.96 15.61 10.70
C LEU A 22 2.67 14.25 10.75
N LEU A 23 2.35 13.33 9.83
CA LEU A 23 3.00 12.02 9.78
C LEU A 23 4.47 12.12 9.37
N GLU A 24 4.78 12.96 8.38
CA GLU A 24 6.16 13.25 8.01
C GLU A 24 6.93 13.85 9.19
N LEU A 25 6.31 14.78 9.94
CA LEU A 25 6.90 15.38 11.12
C LEU A 25 7.21 14.32 12.20
N PHE A 26 6.29 13.41 12.49
CA PHE A 26 6.53 12.33 13.45
C PHE A 26 7.66 11.40 13.00
N GLY A 27 7.68 11.03 11.72
CA GLY A 27 8.76 10.22 11.15
C GLY A 27 10.13 10.88 11.32
N ILE A 28 10.23 12.18 11.00
CA ILE A 28 11.46 12.97 11.17
C ILE A 28 11.87 13.03 12.65
N CYS A 29 10.94 13.35 13.56
CA CYS A 29 11.21 13.42 15.00
C CYS A 29 11.75 12.10 15.56
N ILE A 30 11.12 10.97 15.20
CA ILE A 30 11.53 9.64 15.65
C ILE A 30 12.91 9.30 15.11
N LEU A 31 13.16 9.57 13.83
CA LEU A 31 14.44 9.29 13.18
C LEU A 31 15.58 10.10 13.80
N VAL A 32 15.36 11.40 14.03
CA VAL A 32 16.34 12.27 14.70
C VAL A 32 16.58 11.80 16.13
N PHE A 33 15.54 11.48 16.89
CA PHE A 33 15.67 11.01 18.26
C PHE A 33 16.46 9.70 18.36
N THR A 34 16.13 8.71 17.53
CA THR A 34 16.86 7.44 17.51
C THR A 34 18.28 7.61 16.99
N ALA A 35 18.52 8.46 15.99
CA ALA A 35 19.88 8.78 15.53
C ALA A 35 20.74 9.40 16.65
N VAL A 36 20.22 10.40 17.36
CA VAL A 36 20.93 11.04 18.49
C VAL A 36 21.19 10.04 19.61
N LYS A 37 20.18 9.26 20.01
CA LYS A 37 20.31 8.26 21.07
C LYS A 37 21.34 7.19 20.68
N SER A 38 21.27 6.67 19.46
CA SER A 38 22.22 5.68 18.93
C SER A 38 23.64 6.24 18.86
N PHE A 39 23.81 7.52 18.50
CA PHE A 39 25.12 8.18 18.49
C PHE A 39 25.73 8.31 19.89
N ILE A 40 24.92 8.65 20.91
CA ILE A 40 25.36 8.71 22.30
C ILE A 40 25.74 7.31 22.82
N PHE A 41 24.96 6.27 22.49
CA PHE A 41 25.27 4.89 22.89
C PHE A 41 26.50 4.34 22.16
N TRP A 42 26.76 4.76 20.91
CA TRP A 42 27.96 4.40 20.15
C TRP A 42 29.24 4.85 20.83
N LEU A 43 29.24 6.06 21.39
CA LEU A 43 30.35 6.54 22.22
C LEU A 43 30.55 5.69 23.48
N LYS A 44 29.51 5.01 23.97
CA LYS A 44 29.55 4.12 25.14
C LYS A 44 29.90 2.65 24.82
N LYS A 45 30.23 2.29 23.56
CA LYS A 45 30.65 0.93 23.14
C LYS A 45 29.62 -0.19 23.44
N ASP A 46 28.34 0.10 23.28
CA ASP A 46 27.26 -0.90 23.46
C ASP A 46 26.90 -1.57 22.12
N ASP A 47 26.87 -2.90 22.05
CA ASP A 47 26.57 -3.64 20.80
C ASP A 47 25.09 -3.58 20.39
N SER A 48 24.19 -3.13 21.27
CA SER A 48 22.74 -3.07 21.00
C SER A 48 22.29 -1.93 20.07
N ILE A 49 23.22 -1.06 19.64
CA ILE A 49 22.93 0.16 18.87
C ILE A 49 22.33 -0.14 17.49
N ARG A 50 22.85 -1.17 16.80
CA ARG A 50 22.41 -1.50 15.45
C ARG A 50 20.93 -1.88 15.42
N LEU A 51 20.46 -2.58 16.45
CA LEU A 51 19.05 -2.97 16.58
C LEU A 51 18.17 -1.75 16.87
N GLN A 52 18.55 -0.89 17.81
CA GLN A 52 17.78 0.32 18.13
C GLN A 52 17.70 1.30 16.94
N LEU A 53 18.80 1.44 16.19
CA LEU A 53 18.84 2.29 15.00
C LEU A 53 17.97 1.70 13.88
N ALA A 54 18.05 0.39 13.64
CA ALA A 54 17.22 -0.29 12.63
C ALA A 54 15.73 -0.16 12.95
N GLN A 55 15.33 -0.32 14.22
CA GLN A 55 13.96 -0.13 14.67
C GLN A 55 13.49 1.33 14.51
N GLY A 56 14.35 2.30 14.85
CA GLY A 56 14.05 3.72 14.68
C GLY A 56 13.84 4.12 13.21
N ILE A 57 14.69 3.61 12.32
CA ILE A 57 14.58 3.83 10.88
C ILE A 57 13.31 3.18 10.33
N ALA A 58 13.02 1.92 10.72
CA ALA A 58 11.82 1.22 10.28
C ALA A 58 10.55 1.99 10.67
N LEU A 59 10.46 2.44 11.93
CA LEU A 59 9.31 3.19 12.42
C LEU A 59 9.15 4.53 11.69
N ALA A 60 10.24 5.26 11.46
CA ALA A 60 10.20 6.51 10.70
C ALA A 60 9.75 6.31 9.24
N LEU A 61 10.14 5.20 8.62
CA LEU A 61 9.71 4.84 7.27
C LEU A 61 8.23 4.46 7.21
N GLU A 62 7.69 3.78 8.22
CA GLU A 62 6.26 3.49 8.32
C GLU A 62 5.42 4.77 8.39
N PHE A 63 5.85 5.77 9.17
CA PHE A 63 5.18 7.07 9.21
C PHE A 63 5.25 7.81 7.88
N LYS A 64 6.40 7.77 7.19
CA LYS A 64 6.56 8.38 5.87
C LYS A 64 5.69 7.70 4.81
N LEU A 65 5.62 6.38 4.83
CA LEU A 65 4.74 5.60 3.95
C LEU A 65 3.27 5.92 4.23
N GLY A 66 2.87 6.05 5.49
CA GLY A 66 1.52 6.47 5.86
C GLY A 66 1.12 7.83 5.28
N GLY A 67 2.05 8.80 5.30
CA GLY A 67 1.85 10.12 4.69
C GLY A 67 1.70 10.07 3.16
N GLU A 68 2.49 9.24 2.49
CA GLU A 68 2.40 9.01 1.03
C GLU A 68 1.09 8.30 0.65
N VAL A 69 0.66 7.32 1.45
CA VAL A 69 -0.62 6.62 1.26
C VAL A 69 -1.78 7.60 1.40
N LEU A 70 -1.79 8.45 2.44
CA LEU A 70 -2.80 9.50 2.59
C LEU A 70 -2.83 10.46 1.39
N ARG A 71 -1.66 10.86 0.90
CA ARG A 71 -1.53 11.72 -0.28
C ARG A 71 -2.08 11.05 -1.54
N THR A 72 -1.80 9.77 -1.73
CA THR A 72 -2.28 8.99 -2.89
C THR A 72 -3.73 8.56 -2.78
N VAL A 73 -4.34 8.59 -1.58
CA VAL A 73 -5.76 8.35 -1.34
C VAL A 73 -6.61 9.60 -1.66
N VAL A 74 -6.05 10.82 -1.53
CA VAL A 74 -6.82 12.07 -1.72
C VAL A 74 -6.42 12.89 -2.95
N VAL A 75 -5.18 12.80 -3.42
CA VAL A 75 -4.77 13.31 -4.74
C VAL A 75 -5.19 12.29 -5.81
N ARG A 76 -6.51 12.10 -5.96
CA ARG A 76 -7.15 11.19 -6.93
C ARG A 76 -8.13 11.96 -7.81
N GLU A 77 -7.60 12.75 -8.73
CA GLU A 77 -8.34 13.33 -9.86
C GLU A 77 -8.59 12.23 -10.92
N TRP A 78 -9.82 11.74 -11.14
CA TRP A 78 -10.22 10.77 -12.19
C TRP A 78 -9.50 9.39 -12.24
N ALA A 79 -8.33 9.24 -11.63
CA ALA A 79 -7.53 8.01 -11.54
C ALA A 79 -8.16 6.94 -10.64
N GLU A 80 -9.02 7.36 -9.71
CA GLU A 80 -9.73 6.47 -8.78
C GLU A 80 -10.77 5.57 -9.46
N LEU A 81 -11.55 6.16 -10.38
CA LEU A 81 -12.45 5.42 -11.26
C LEU A 81 -11.66 4.51 -12.22
N GLY A 82 -10.46 4.93 -12.63
CA GLY A 82 -9.54 4.12 -13.45
C GLY A 82 -8.95 2.91 -12.73
N ILE A 83 -8.54 3.03 -11.45
CA ILE A 83 -8.02 1.91 -10.65
C ILE A 83 -9.13 0.91 -10.32
N LEU A 84 -10.32 1.40 -9.98
CA LEU A 84 -11.50 0.55 -9.78
C LEU A 84 -11.86 -0.21 -11.07
N GLY A 85 -11.83 0.46 -12.23
CA GLY A 85 -11.99 -0.17 -13.54
C GLY A 85 -10.91 -1.21 -13.86
N ALA A 86 -9.64 -0.92 -13.53
CA ALA A 86 -8.52 -1.84 -13.74
C ALA A 86 -8.62 -3.11 -12.87
N ILE A 87 -9.05 -2.99 -11.61
CA ILE A 87 -9.29 -4.14 -10.72
C ILE A 87 -10.43 -5.01 -11.26
N ILE A 88 -11.50 -4.39 -11.76
CA ILE A 88 -12.64 -5.11 -12.34
C ILE A 88 -12.23 -5.85 -13.62
N ALA A 89 -11.46 -5.22 -14.51
CA ALA A 89 -10.96 -5.83 -15.75
C ALA A 89 -9.97 -6.99 -15.50
N LEU A 90 -9.04 -6.81 -14.55
CA LEU A 90 -8.11 -7.86 -14.13
C LEU A 90 -8.85 -9.06 -13.54
N ARG A 91 -9.84 -8.82 -12.68
CA ARG A 91 -10.68 -9.87 -12.09
C ARG A 91 -11.43 -10.64 -13.18
N ALA A 92 -12.06 -9.95 -14.14
CA ALA A 92 -12.76 -10.58 -15.25
C ALA A 92 -11.83 -11.45 -16.12
N THR A 93 -10.62 -10.96 -16.42
CA THR A 93 -9.64 -11.69 -17.24
C THR A 93 -9.13 -12.94 -16.54
N LEU A 94 -8.72 -12.85 -15.28
CA LEU A 94 -8.23 -13.99 -14.49
C LEU A 94 -9.31 -15.05 -14.30
N THR A 95 -10.53 -14.64 -13.95
CA THR A 95 -11.66 -15.57 -13.81
C THR A 95 -12.01 -16.25 -15.12
N PHE A 96 -11.94 -15.54 -16.26
CA PHE A 96 -12.16 -16.12 -17.58
C PHE A 96 -11.08 -17.14 -17.98
N LEU A 97 -9.79 -16.82 -17.73
CA LEU A 97 -8.68 -17.73 -18.02
C LEU A 97 -8.79 -19.04 -17.22
N ILE A 98 -9.04 -18.94 -15.92
CA ILE A 98 -9.18 -20.11 -15.05
C ILE A 98 -10.38 -20.96 -15.49
N HIS A 99 -11.52 -20.34 -15.79
CA HIS A 99 -12.70 -21.06 -16.28
C HIS A 99 -12.43 -21.76 -17.63
N TRP A 100 -11.61 -21.15 -18.49
CA TRP A 100 -11.22 -21.73 -19.77
C TRP A 100 -10.24 -22.90 -19.61
N GLU A 101 -9.26 -22.79 -18.70
CA GLU A 101 -8.34 -23.88 -18.36
C GLU A 101 -9.09 -25.08 -17.79
N ILE A 102 -9.98 -24.88 -16.81
CA ILE A 102 -10.78 -25.96 -16.21
C ILE A 102 -11.63 -26.67 -17.28
N LYS A 103 -12.30 -25.91 -18.16
CA LYS A 103 -13.10 -26.49 -19.25
C LYS A 103 -12.25 -27.28 -20.25
N ASN A 104 -10.99 -26.88 -20.45
CA ASN A 104 -10.07 -27.58 -21.33
C ASN A 104 -9.53 -28.86 -20.68
N GLU A 105 -9.24 -28.84 -19.38
CA GLU A 105 -8.85 -30.01 -18.61
C GLU A 105 -9.98 -31.03 -18.47
N GLU A 106 -11.23 -30.61 -18.24
CA GLU A 106 -12.39 -31.51 -18.25
C GLU A 106 -12.59 -32.20 -19.60
N LYS A 107 -12.32 -31.50 -20.71
CA LYS A 107 -12.34 -32.11 -22.04
C LYS A 107 -11.17 -33.06 -22.29
N ALA A 108 -10.02 -32.83 -21.67
CA ALA A 108 -8.87 -33.71 -21.75
C ALA A 108 -9.03 -34.97 -20.86
N LEU A 109 -9.80 -34.86 -19.77
CA LEU A 109 -10.05 -35.91 -18.79
C LEU A 109 -11.39 -36.63 -18.98
N ALA A 110 -12.22 -36.22 -19.95
CA ALA A 110 -13.38 -36.99 -20.37
C ALA A 110 -12.91 -38.42 -20.72
N PRO A 111 -13.33 -39.44 -19.95
CA PRO A 111 -12.83 -40.78 -20.12
C PRO A 111 -13.23 -41.30 -21.50
N LYS A 112 -12.26 -41.85 -22.22
CA LYS A 112 -12.53 -42.90 -23.21
C LYS A 112 -13.10 -44.09 -22.43
N LEU A 113 -14.41 -44.04 -22.17
CA LEU A 113 -15.19 -45.24 -21.90
C LEU A 113 -15.33 -45.98 -23.21
N ASP A 114 -14.94 -47.25 -23.13
CA ASP A 114 -15.06 -48.31 -24.13
C ASP A 114 -14.10 -48.16 -25.32
N GLU A 115 -13.25 -49.13 -25.62
CA GLU A 115 -13.68 -50.50 -25.88
C GLU A 115 -12.53 -51.47 -25.58
N LYS A 116 -12.66 -52.26 -24.51
CA LYS A 116 -11.98 -53.56 -24.43
C LYS A 116 -12.92 -54.56 -25.11
N LYS A 117 -12.67 -54.87 -26.38
CA LYS A 117 -13.00 -56.17 -26.93
C LYS A 117 -12.04 -56.57 -28.04
#